data_AF-A0A920K0B9-F1
#
_entry.id   AF-A0A920K0B9-F1
#
_cell.length_a   1.000
_cell.length_b   1.000
_cell.length_c   1.000
_cell.angle_alpha   90.00
_cell.angle_beta   90.00
_cell.angle_gamma   90.00
#
_symmetry.space_group_name_H-M   'P 1'
#
loop_
_entity.id
_entity.type
_entity.pdbx_description
1 polymer ?
#
loop_
_entity_poly.entity_id
_entity_poly.type
_entity_poly.pdbx_seq_one_letter_code
_entity_poly.pdbx_strand_id
1 'polypeptide(L)'
;MQGSLGNNVNSSAVELQDGLMRLIAPNPSPMTSTGTNTYILGRKELLIIDPGPNSEAHLRNIMEVIPDNTKVTHILITHSHLDHSGLAPKLSKILNAPTLAFGTALDGLSNDMKRICKMGLTSENLGIDTEFVPDHFLEDKEKISSLEWEVVAHHTPGHLSNHICYQYLDKLFTGDHIMEWSTSVISPPEGDVSQFINSCEKIYNLHCEKFYPGHGIPVENPSERIVELIEHRKKREVEILNFLKNRDATISQITRNIYLNIDQNLLSVASRNVKAHLVDLIIKKQVTVDDISSDTAIYSLL
;
A
#
# COMPACT_ATOMS: atom_id res chain seq x y z
N MET A 1 -29.23 21.38 -4.51
CA MET A 1 -29.53 21.28 -5.95
C MET A 1 -28.84 20.05 -6.48
N GLN A 2 -29.63 19.08 -6.95
CA GLN A 2 -29.16 17.84 -7.56
C GLN A 2 -28.42 18.18 -8.86
N GLY A 3 -27.14 17.82 -8.91
CA GLY A 3 -26.34 17.76 -10.13
C GLY A 3 -26.18 16.29 -10.53
N SER A 4 -26.49 16.00 -11.78
CA SER A 4 -26.71 14.68 -12.38
C SER A 4 -25.56 13.69 -12.20
N LEU A 5 -25.85 12.57 -11.53
CA LEU A 5 -25.16 11.31 -11.73
C LEU A 5 -25.60 10.73 -13.08
N GLY A 6 -24.72 10.83 -14.06
CA GLY A 6 -24.91 10.25 -15.38
C GLY A 6 -23.58 9.79 -15.96
N ASN A 7 -23.47 8.47 -16.10
CA ASN A 7 -22.80 7.71 -17.17
C ASN A 7 -21.72 6.73 -16.69
N ASN A 8 -22.06 5.44 -16.85
CA ASN A 8 -21.20 4.24 -16.99
C ASN A 8 -19.69 4.45 -16.81
N VAL A 9 -19.14 4.00 -15.69
CA VAL A 9 -17.70 3.73 -15.59
C VAL A 9 -17.44 2.43 -16.35
N ASN A 10 -17.30 2.54 -17.67
CA ASN A 10 -16.78 1.47 -18.51
C ASN A 10 -15.36 1.13 -18.05
N SER A 11 -15.09 -0.16 -17.90
CA SER A 11 -13.80 -0.79 -17.66
C SER A 11 -12.81 -0.63 -18.84
N SER A 12 -12.69 0.56 -19.41
CA SER A 12 -11.81 0.79 -20.55
C SER A 12 -10.36 0.86 -20.06
N ALA A 13 -9.54 -0.07 -20.53
CA ALA A 13 -8.09 0.07 -20.40
C ALA A 13 -7.64 1.42 -20.98
N VAL A 14 -6.74 2.08 -20.26
CA VAL A 14 -6.14 3.35 -20.65
C VAL A 14 -4.68 3.09 -20.97
N GLU A 15 -4.28 3.41 -22.21
CA GLU A 15 -2.87 3.46 -22.58
C GLU A 15 -2.23 4.68 -21.91
N LEU A 16 -1.27 4.43 -21.02
CA LEU A 16 -0.57 5.48 -20.28
C LEU A 16 0.66 5.98 -21.05
N GLN A 17 1.27 5.06 -21.79
CA GLN A 17 2.31 5.28 -22.76
C GLN A 17 2.43 4.04 -23.64
N ASP A 18 3.26 4.14 -24.67
CA ASP A 18 3.59 3.03 -25.54
C ASP A 18 4.04 1.78 -24.76
N GLY A 19 3.28 0.69 -24.91
CA GLY A 19 3.51 -0.59 -24.24
C GLY A 19 3.14 -0.64 -22.75
N LEU A 20 2.47 0.37 -22.20
CA LEU A 20 1.97 0.37 -20.81
C LEU A 20 0.49 0.76 -20.76
N MET A 21 -0.32 -0.14 -20.23
CA MET A 21 -1.75 0.03 -20.06
C MET A 21 -2.14 -0.06 -18.59
N ARG A 22 -3.23 0.62 -18.24
CA ARG A 22 -3.87 0.51 -16.92
C ARG A 22 -5.33 0.12 -17.06
N LEU A 23 -5.76 -0.83 -16.24
CA LEU A 23 -7.16 -1.17 -16.00
C LEU A 23 -7.53 -0.78 -14.57
N ILE A 24 -8.79 -0.43 -14.37
CA ILE A 24 -9.33 -0.18 -13.03
C ILE A 24 -10.30 -1.31 -12.72
N ALA A 25 -10.04 -2.03 -11.62
CA ALA A 25 -10.94 -3.05 -11.14
C ALA A 25 -12.27 -2.45 -10.67
N PRO A 26 -13.42 -3.14 -10.84
CA PRO A 26 -14.73 -2.64 -10.44
C PRO A 26 -14.97 -2.82 -8.93
N ASN A 27 -14.10 -2.26 -8.10
CA ASN A 27 -14.14 -2.35 -6.63
C ASN A 27 -14.01 -0.98 -5.93
N PRO A 28 -14.80 0.04 -6.28
CA PRO A 28 -14.70 1.35 -5.66
C PRO A 28 -15.06 1.31 -4.17
N SER A 29 -14.29 2.02 -3.33
CA SER A 29 -14.51 2.13 -1.89
C SER A 29 -13.74 3.33 -1.31
N PRO A 30 -13.96 3.70 -0.04
CA PRO A 30 -13.13 4.70 0.63
C PRO A 30 -11.63 4.36 0.68
N MET A 31 -11.24 3.08 0.58
CA MET A 31 -9.84 2.66 0.57
C MET A 31 -9.27 2.59 -0.86
N THR A 32 -10.08 2.15 -1.81
CA THR A 32 -9.65 1.84 -3.19
C THR A 32 -9.99 2.95 -4.19
N SER A 33 -10.55 4.08 -3.75
CA SER A 33 -11.02 5.17 -4.61
C SER A 33 -12.01 4.66 -5.67
N THR A 34 -11.74 4.90 -6.96
CA THR A 34 -12.53 4.38 -8.08
C THR A 34 -12.34 2.88 -8.31
N GLY A 35 -11.32 2.27 -7.71
CA GLY A 35 -10.94 0.86 -7.85
C GLY A 35 -9.42 0.67 -7.87
N THR A 36 -8.97 -0.59 -7.79
CA THR A 36 -7.55 -0.96 -7.87
C THR A 36 -7.04 -0.84 -9.30
N ASN A 37 -5.89 -0.22 -9.48
CA ASN A 37 -5.19 -0.11 -10.74
C ASN A 37 -4.37 -1.37 -10.99
N THR A 38 -4.73 -2.10 -12.05
CA THR A 38 -3.89 -3.16 -12.61
C THR A 38 -3.11 -2.61 -13.79
N TYR A 39 -1.81 -2.84 -13.82
CA TYR A 39 -0.94 -2.40 -14.91
C TYR A 39 -0.51 -3.57 -15.79
N ILE A 40 -0.47 -3.35 -17.11
CA ILE A 40 0.04 -4.32 -18.07
C ILE A 40 1.15 -3.65 -18.88
N LEU A 41 2.36 -4.22 -18.82
CA LEU A 41 3.57 -3.70 -19.47
C LEU A 41 4.10 -4.71 -20.50
N GLY A 42 4.53 -4.23 -21.67
CA GLY A 42 5.13 -5.02 -22.74
C GLY A 42 4.27 -5.08 -24.01
N ARG A 43 4.73 -5.82 -25.03
CA ARG A 43 3.97 -5.99 -26.29
C ARG A 43 3.80 -7.43 -26.72
N LYS A 44 4.84 -8.24 -26.60
CA LYS A 44 4.87 -9.68 -26.89
C LYS A 44 5.00 -10.48 -25.63
N GLU A 45 5.90 -10.07 -24.74
CA GLU A 45 6.02 -10.61 -23.39
C GLU A 45 5.44 -9.60 -22.41
N LEU A 46 4.34 -9.96 -21.77
CA LEU A 46 3.59 -9.07 -20.90
C LEU A 46 3.90 -9.35 -19.43
N LEU A 47 4.00 -8.26 -18.68
CA LEU A 47 4.06 -8.20 -17.23
C LEU A 47 2.73 -7.64 -16.72
N ILE A 48 2.12 -8.28 -15.73
CA ILE A 48 0.95 -7.74 -15.04
C ILE A 48 1.34 -7.35 -13.62
N ILE A 49 0.92 -6.18 -13.15
CA ILE A 49 1.14 -5.71 -11.77
C ILE A 49 -0.21 -5.52 -11.09
N ASP A 50 -0.40 -6.16 -9.93
CA ASP A 50 -1.58 -6.12 -9.06
C ASP A 50 -2.89 -6.47 -9.78
N PRO A 51 -3.17 -7.75 -10.04
CA PRO A 51 -4.38 -8.17 -10.75
C PRO A 51 -5.65 -8.21 -9.87
N GLY A 52 -5.56 -7.91 -8.58
CA GLY A 52 -6.69 -7.99 -7.66
C GLY A 52 -7.78 -6.94 -7.90
N PRO A 53 -8.92 -7.03 -7.18
CA PRO A 53 -9.31 -8.10 -6.27
C PRO A 53 -9.73 -9.37 -7.00
N ASN A 54 -10.04 -10.44 -6.26
CA ASN A 54 -10.67 -11.65 -6.81
C ASN A 54 -12.08 -11.35 -7.37
N SER A 55 -12.13 -10.92 -8.62
CA SER A 55 -13.35 -10.48 -9.32
C SER A 55 -13.42 -11.10 -10.70
N GLU A 56 -14.48 -11.85 -10.99
CA GLU A 56 -14.71 -12.42 -12.32
C GLU A 56 -14.86 -11.35 -13.40
N ALA A 57 -15.42 -10.19 -13.06
CA ALA A 57 -15.53 -9.08 -13.99
C ALA A 57 -14.16 -8.51 -14.33
N HIS A 58 -13.29 -8.35 -13.33
CA HIS A 58 -11.93 -7.85 -13.55
C HIS A 58 -11.07 -8.86 -14.32
N LEU A 59 -11.19 -10.15 -14.00
CA LEU A 59 -10.54 -11.22 -14.76
C LEU A 59 -10.91 -11.14 -16.24
N ARG A 60 -12.20 -11.00 -16.57
CA ARG A 60 -12.63 -10.84 -17.97
C ARG A 60 -12.01 -9.59 -18.61
N ASN A 61 -12.03 -8.46 -17.92
CA ASN A 61 -11.43 -7.22 -18.43
C ASN A 61 -9.93 -7.38 -18.72
N ILE A 62 -9.17 -8.04 -17.84
CA ILE A 62 -7.74 -8.32 -18.05
C ILE A 62 -7.56 -9.23 -19.29
N MET A 63 -8.34 -10.31 -19.39
CA MET A 63 -8.23 -11.25 -20.51
C MET A 63 -8.62 -10.60 -21.85
N GLU A 64 -9.60 -9.70 -21.87
CA GLU A 64 -10.06 -9.00 -23.08
C GLU A 64 -9.02 -8.04 -23.66
N VAL A 65 -8.10 -7.53 -22.85
CA VAL A 65 -7.08 -6.57 -23.30
C VAL A 65 -5.73 -7.20 -23.60
N ILE A 66 -5.52 -8.46 -23.21
CA ILE A 66 -4.33 -9.23 -23.57
C ILE A 66 -4.46 -9.62 -25.05
N PRO A 67 -3.56 -9.16 -25.95
CA PRO A 67 -3.69 -9.49 -27.36
C PRO A 67 -3.34 -10.97 -27.63
N ASP A 68 -4.04 -11.61 -28.58
CA ASP A 68 -3.93 -13.06 -28.89
C ASP A 68 -2.50 -13.56 -29.16
N ASN A 69 -1.62 -12.71 -29.70
CA ASN A 69 -0.24 -13.06 -30.09
C ASN A 69 0.79 -12.58 -29.06
N THR A 70 0.43 -12.66 -27.78
CA THR A 70 1.27 -12.27 -26.64
C THR A 70 1.30 -13.36 -25.58
N LYS A 71 2.28 -13.28 -24.68
CA LYS A 71 2.41 -14.19 -23.56
C LYS A 71 2.63 -13.37 -22.30
N VAL A 72 1.79 -13.56 -21.29
CA VAL A 72 2.08 -13.04 -19.95
C VAL A 72 3.17 -13.93 -19.35
N THR A 73 4.30 -13.34 -19.00
CA THR A 73 5.46 -14.07 -18.48
C THR A 73 5.60 -13.94 -16.97
N HIS A 74 5.03 -12.89 -16.37
CA HIS A 74 5.19 -12.56 -14.97
C HIS A 74 3.95 -11.83 -14.44
N ILE A 75 3.57 -12.13 -13.20
CA ILE A 75 2.54 -11.41 -12.45
C ILE A 75 3.18 -10.89 -11.17
N LEU A 76 3.37 -9.58 -11.07
CA LEU A 76 3.94 -8.94 -9.89
C LEU A 76 2.84 -8.49 -8.93
N ILE A 77 3.08 -8.68 -7.64
CA ILE A 77 2.20 -8.21 -6.57
C ILE A 77 2.98 -7.23 -5.71
N THR A 78 2.44 -6.04 -5.49
CA THR A 78 3.08 -5.01 -4.66
C THR A 78 2.99 -5.34 -3.17
N HIS A 79 1.88 -5.92 -2.72
CA HIS A 79 1.70 -6.37 -1.33
C HIS A 79 0.47 -7.29 -1.18
N SER A 80 0.35 -7.89 0.00
CA SER A 80 -0.67 -8.90 0.30
C SER A 80 -2.04 -8.34 0.69
N HIS A 81 -2.46 -7.16 0.27
CA HIS A 81 -3.89 -6.82 0.40
C HIS A 81 -4.71 -7.53 -0.68
N LEU A 82 -5.93 -7.95 -0.33
CA LEU A 82 -6.82 -8.76 -1.16
C LEU A 82 -7.19 -8.09 -2.47
N ASP A 83 -7.24 -6.77 -2.49
CA ASP A 83 -7.54 -5.98 -3.67
C ASP A 83 -6.35 -5.85 -4.63
N HIS A 84 -5.14 -6.26 -4.23
CA HIS A 84 -3.96 -6.36 -5.10
C HIS A 84 -3.66 -7.82 -5.46
N SER A 85 -3.63 -8.68 -4.45
CA SER A 85 -3.19 -10.08 -4.55
C SER A 85 -4.31 -11.06 -4.90
N GLY A 86 -5.57 -10.75 -4.59
CA GLY A 86 -6.63 -11.75 -4.51
C GLY A 86 -6.95 -12.49 -5.83
N LEU A 87 -6.71 -11.88 -6.99
CA LEU A 87 -6.90 -12.56 -8.28
C LEU A 87 -5.64 -13.31 -8.74
N ALA A 88 -4.46 -13.00 -8.19
CA ALA A 88 -3.18 -13.49 -8.68
C ALA A 88 -3.09 -15.02 -8.77
N PRO A 89 -3.53 -15.81 -7.75
CA PRO A 89 -3.45 -17.28 -7.84
C PRO A 89 -4.31 -17.86 -8.97
N LYS A 90 -5.47 -17.26 -9.25
CA LYS A 90 -6.36 -17.70 -10.34
C LYS A 90 -5.80 -17.30 -11.70
N LEU A 91 -5.35 -16.05 -11.82
CA LEU A 91 -4.80 -15.51 -13.06
C LEU A 91 -3.51 -16.24 -13.47
N SER A 92 -2.63 -16.51 -12.51
CA SER A 92 -1.41 -17.30 -12.70
C SER A 92 -1.69 -18.66 -13.34
N LYS A 93 -2.68 -19.40 -12.82
CA LYS A 93 -3.08 -20.71 -13.37
C LYS A 93 -3.64 -20.62 -14.79
N ILE A 94 -4.44 -19.60 -15.07
CA ILE A 94 -5.06 -19.40 -16.40
C ILE A 94 -4.00 -19.05 -17.44
N LEU A 95 -3.07 -18.16 -17.09
CA LEU A 95 -2.07 -17.64 -18.01
C LEU A 95 -0.77 -18.47 -18.04
N ASN A 96 -0.63 -19.43 -17.12
CA ASN A 96 0.60 -20.18 -16.90
C ASN A 96 1.83 -19.25 -16.72
N ALA A 97 1.65 -18.25 -15.85
CA ALA A 97 2.65 -17.24 -15.52
C ALA A 97 2.87 -17.21 -14.00
N PRO A 98 4.13 -17.23 -13.51
CA PRO A 98 4.40 -17.20 -12.08
C PRO A 98 4.04 -15.86 -11.44
N THR A 99 3.69 -15.93 -10.16
CA THR A 99 3.54 -14.77 -9.28
C THR A 99 4.86 -14.43 -8.60
N LEU A 100 5.18 -13.13 -8.52
CA LEU A 100 6.39 -12.63 -7.88
C LEU A 100 6.02 -11.49 -6.93
N ALA A 101 6.56 -11.53 -5.72
CA ALA A 101 6.37 -10.51 -4.70
C ALA A 101 7.53 -10.55 -3.70
N PHE A 102 7.63 -9.60 -2.79
CA PHE A 102 8.64 -9.66 -1.72
C PHE A 102 8.50 -10.92 -0.85
N GLY A 103 7.27 -11.32 -0.54
CA GLY A 103 6.97 -12.49 0.29
C GLY A 103 5.52 -12.50 0.77
N THR A 104 5.27 -13.24 1.84
CA THR A 104 3.97 -13.32 2.53
C THR A 104 3.69 -12.05 3.33
N ALA A 105 2.46 -11.86 3.82
CA ALA A 105 2.01 -10.62 4.48
C ALA A 105 2.88 -10.16 5.67
N LEU A 106 3.58 -11.09 6.34
CA LEU A 106 4.40 -10.83 7.53
C LEU A 106 5.91 -10.80 7.22
N ASP A 107 6.32 -11.11 5.99
CA ASP A 107 7.71 -10.96 5.58
C ASP A 107 8.09 -9.49 5.55
N GLY A 108 9.28 -9.16 6.05
CA GLY A 108 9.76 -7.78 6.14
C GLY A 108 9.38 -7.05 7.44
N LEU A 109 8.66 -7.71 8.36
CA LEU A 109 8.41 -7.20 9.71
C LEU A 109 9.73 -6.85 10.41
N SER A 110 9.82 -5.60 10.90
CA SER A 110 10.99 -5.10 11.62
C SER A 110 11.22 -5.87 12.92
N ASN A 111 12.48 -5.94 13.37
CA ASN A 111 12.81 -6.60 14.64
C ASN A 111 12.14 -5.91 15.84
N ASP A 112 11.97 -4.59 15.77
CA ASP A 112 11.29 -3.83 16.80
C ASP A 112 9.79 -4.13 16.79
N MET A 113 9.14 -4.15 15.63
CA MET A 113 7.74 -4.56 15.54
C MET A 113 7.51 -5.98 16.06
N LYS A 114 8.41 -6.93 15.74
CA LYS A 114 8.37 -8.30 16.30
C LYS A 114 8.46 -8.31 17.83
N ARG A 115 9.19 -7.38 18.45
CA ARG A 115 9.23 -7.23 19.92
C ARG A 115 7.92 -6.66 20.45
N ILE A 116 7.36 -5.66 19.77
CA ILE A 116 6.06 -5.08 20.12
C ILE A 116 4.94 -6.15 20.04
N CYS A 117 4.92 -7.01 19.01
CA CYS A 117 3.99 -8.14 18.93
C CYS A 117 4.11 -9.07 20.13
N LYS A 118 5.33 -9.36 20.60
CA LYS A 118 5.55 -10.18 21.81
C LYS A 118 5.05 -9.52 23.10
N MET A 119 4.87 -8.20 23.11
CA MET A 119 4.25 -7.48 24.22
C MET A 119 2.72 -7.57 24.21
N GLY A 120 2.11 -8.14 23.16
CA GLY A 120 0.67 -8.35 23.07
C GLY A 120 -0.02 -7.60 21.92
N LEU A 121 0.72 -6.88 21.07
CA LEU A 121 0.12 -6.24 19.89
C LEU A 121 -0.28 -7.30 18.86
N THR A 122 -1.57 -7.37 18.56
CA THR A 122 -2.15 -8.29 17.58
C THR A 122 -2.60 -7.57 16.30
N SER A 123 -2.62 -8.32 15.20
CA SER A 123 -3.20 -7.86 13.93
C SER A 123 -4.71 -7.69 14.01
N GLU A 124 -5.22 -6.65 13.35
CA GLU A 124 -6.65 -6.45 13.11
C GLU A 124 -7.12 -7.03 11.76
N ASN A 125 -6.20 -7.64 10.98
CA ASN A 125 -6.40 -8.29 9.68
C ASN A 125 -7.37 -7.54 8.74
N LEU A 126 -6.95 -6.37 8.28
CA LEU A 126 -7.77 -5.48 7.45
C LEU A 126 -7.54 -5.73 5.97
N GLY A 127 -8.24 -6.72 5.42
CA GLY A 127 -8.16 -7.02 4.00
C GLY A 127 -6.82 -7.61 3.58
N ILE A 128 -6.05 -8.16 4.52
CA ILE A 128 -4.80 -8.85 4.24
C ILE A 128 -5.12 -10.27 3.78
N ASP A 129 -4.53 -10.66 2.67
CA ASP A 129 -4.48 -12.03 2.16
C ASP A 129 -3.39 -12.80 2.91
N THR A 130 -3.79 -13.50 3.98
CA THR A 130 -2.88 -14.32 4.79
C THR A 130 -2.48 -15.62 4.10
N GLU A 131 -3.19 -16.00 3.04
CA GLU A 131 -2.95 -17.24 2.30
C GLU A 131 -2.09 -17.01 1.05
N PHE A 132 -1.87 -15.75 0.66
CA PHE A 132 -1.01 -15.41 -0.46
C PHE A 132 0.45 -15.77 -0.18
N VAL A 133 0.99 -16.64 -1.03
CA VAL A 133 2.41 -16.98 -1.12
C VAL A 133 2.81 -16.86 -2.59
N PRO A 134 3.79 -16.00 -2.94
CA PRO A 134 4.22 -15.88 -4.33
C PRO A 134 5.01 -17.12 -4.76
N ASP A 135 5.00 -17.43 -6.06
CA ASP A 135 5.82 -18.50 -6.64
C ASP A 135 7.32 -18.18 -6.53
N HIS A 136 7.67 -16.89 -6.63
CA HIS A 136 9.03 -16.38 -6.40
C HIS A 136 9.05 -15.22 -5.42
N PHE A 137 9.92 -15.33 -4.43
CA PHE A 137 10.23 -14.27 -3.48
C PHE A 137 11.28 -13.38 -4.10
N LEU A 138 11.00 -12.07 -4.15
CA LEU A 138 11.89 -11.06 -4.68
C LEU A 138 12.70 -10.40 -3.58
N GLU A 139 13.97 -10.16 -3.86
CA GLU A 139 14.85 -9.37 -3.01
C GLU A 139 14.83 -7.88 -3.37
N ASP A 140 15.32 -7.04 -2.46
CA ASP A 140 15.51 -5.63 -2.75
C ASP A 140 16.53 -5.42 -3.87
N LYS A 141 16.20 -4.57 -4.85
CA LYS A 141 16.97 -4.27 -6.07
C LYS A 141 17.11 -5.43 -7.05
N GLU A 142 16.33 -6.49 -6.87
CA GLU A 142 16.28 -7.58 -7.84
C GLU A 142 15.74 -7.09 -9.18
N LYS A 143 16.35 -7.56 -10.27
CA LYS A 143 15.97 -7.21 -11.63
C LYS A 143 15.15 -8.34 -12.24
N ILE A 144 14.01 -7.97 -12.82
CA ILE A 144 13.11 -8.86 -13.55
C ILE A 144 13.04 -8.32 -14.97
N SER A 145 13.28 -9.16 -15.97
CA SER A 145 13.36 -8.69 -17.36
C SER A 145 12.81 -9.68 -18.36
N SER A 146 12.32 -9.14 -19.46
CA SER A 146 12.05 -9.85 -20.72
C SER A 146 13.01 -9.35 -21.81
N LEU A 147 12.74 -9.71 -23.07
CA LEU A 147 13.40 -9.08 -24.22
C LEU A 147 12.95 -7.63 -24.47
N GLU A 148 11.84 -7.18 -23.86
CA GLU A 148 11.18 -5.89 -24.16
C GLU A 148 11.20 -4.90 -23.00
N TRP A 149 11.35 -5.37 -21.76
CA TRP A 149 11.28 -4.54 -20.57
C TRP A 149 12.21 -5.07 -19.48
N GLU A 150 12.67 -4.15 -18.62
CA GLU A 150 13.37 -4.44 -17.37
C GLU A 150 12.66 -3.69 -16.24
N VAL A 151 12.36 -4.39 -15.16
CA VAL A 151 11.78 -3.85 -13.95
C VAL A 151 12.71 -4.13 -12.78
N VAL A 152 12.94 -3.13 -11.93
CA VAL A 152 13.72 -3.28 -10.69
C VAL A 152 12.78 -3.26 -9.50
N ALA A 153 12.86 -4.29 -8.67
CA ALA A 153 12.08 -4.42 -7.46
C ALA A 153 12.72 -3.59 -6.33
N HIS A 154 11.93 -2.84 -5.57
CA HIS A 154 12.41 -2.03 -4.44
C HIS A 154 11.56 -2.35 -3.21
N HIS A 155 12.11 -3.08 -2.24
CA HIS A 155 11.41 -3.36 -0.99
C HIS A 155 11.18 -2.03 -0.25
N THR A 156 9.91 -1.72 0.01
CA THR A 156 9.43 -0.44 0.53
C THR A 156 8.42 -0.68 1.67
N PRO A 157 8.86 -1.33 2.77
CA PRO A 157 7.98 -1.63 3.88
C PRO A 157 7.45 -0.33 4.52
N GLY A 158 6.26 -0.41 5.12
CA GLY A 158 5.70 0.68 5.90
C GLY A 158 4.18 0.72 5.84
N HIS A 159 3.59 0.67 4.65
CA HIS A 159 2.15 0.42 4.50
C HIS A 159 1.81 -1.02 4.92
N LEU A 160 2.52 -1.97 4.32
CA LEU A 160 2.57 -3.38 4.73
C LEU A 160 4.04 -3.81 4.78
N SER A 161 4.35 -4.82 5.59
CA SER A 161 5.74 -5.21 5.85
C SER A 161 6.42 -5.84 4.62
N ASN A 162 5.62 -6.48 3.76
CA ASN A 162 6.08 -7.05 2.50
C ASN A 162 5.85 -6.11 1.29
N HIS A 163 5.54 -4.83 1.51
CA HIS A 163 5.28 -3.92 0.42
C HIS A 163 6.53 -3.70 -0.44
N ILE A 164 6.36 -3.76 -1.75
CA ILE A 164 7.41 -3.60 -2.76
C ILE A 164 6.94 -2.68 -3.89
N CYS A 165 7.80 -1.75 -4.30
CA CYS A 165 7.59 -0.92 -5.48
C CYS A 165 8.34 -1.50 -6.68
N TYR A 166 7.86 -1.24 -7.89
CA TYR A 166 8.48 -1.73 -9.12
C TYR A 166 8.89 -0.56 -10.02
N GLN A 167 10.19 -0.43 -10.31
CA GLN A 167 10.71 0.64 -11.15
C GLN A 167 10.80 0.18 -12.60
N TYR A 168 10.23 0.95 -13.52
CA TYR A 168 10.38 0.79 -14.96
C TYR A 168 10.87 2.11 -15.56
N LEU A 169 12.12 2.11 -16.05
CA LEU A 169 12.79 3.33 -16.52
C LEU A 169 12.76 4.43 -15.44
N ASP A 170 12.20 5.58 -15.78
CA ASP A 170 11.99 6.78 -14.97
C ASP A 170 10.68 6.76 -14.17
N LYS A 171 9.96 5.62 -14.14
CA LYS A 171 8.64 5.49 -13.50
C LYS A 171 8.66 4.46 -12.39
N LEU A 172 7.78 4.64 -11.40
CA LEU A 172 7.64 3.72 -10.29
C LEU A 172 6.18 3.31 -10.09
N PHE A 173 5.90 2.01 -10.11
CA PHE A 173 4.65 1.45 -9.62
C PHE A 173 4.73 1.41 -8.10
N THR A 174 3.94 2.26 -7.44
CA THR A 174 4.07 2.54 -6.01
C THR A 174 3.12 1.74 -5.13
N GLY A 175 2.22 0.95 -5.73
CA GLY A 175 1.17 0.25 -4.99
C GLY A 175 0.46 1.22 -4.05
N ASP A 176 0.30 0.79 -2.80
CA ASP A 176 -0.35 1.59 -1.76
C ASP A 176 0.64 2.40 -0.92
N HIS A 177 1.92 2.42 -1.27
CA HIS A 177 2.90 3.22 -0.53
C HIS A 177 2.78 4.73 -0.79
N ILE A 178 2.51 5.12 -2.03
CA ILE A 178 2.36 6.53 -2.43
C ILE A 178 1.21 6.64 -3.42
N MET A 179 0.20 7.43 -3.06
CA MET A 179 -0.96 7.75 -3.88
C MET A 179 -1.17 9.28 -3.95
N GLU A 180 -1.77 9.76 -5.04
CA GLU A 180 -2.01 11.19 -5.26
C GLU A 180 -3.03 11.77 -4.27
N TRP A 181 -4.18 11.11 -4.14
CA TRP A 181 -5.37 11.66 -3.49
C TRP A 181 -5.43 11.45 -1.96
N SER A 182 -4.60 10.57 -1.40
CA SER A 182 -4.65 10.19 0.02
C SER A 182 -3.30 9.77 0.58
N THR A 183 -3.19 9.85 1.91
CA THR A 183 -2.07 9.25 2.64
C THR A 183 -2.35 7.76 2.85
N SER A 184 -1.35 6.91 2.65
CA SER A 184 -1.46 5.47 2.88
C SER A 184 -1.81 5.14 4.32
N VAL A 185 -2.76 4.25 4.53
CA VAL A 185 -3.06 3.74 5.87
C VAL A 185 -1.85 2.94 6.35
N ILE A 186 -1.45 3.13 7.61
CA ILE A 186 -0.41 2.33 8.25
C ILE A 186 -1.06 1.71 9.46
N SER A 187 -1.19 0.39 9.47
CA SER A 187 -1.86 -0.34 10.55
C SER A 187 -0.90 -1.40 11.11
N PRO A 188 -0.41 -1.24 12.34
CA PRO A 188 0.48 -2.21 12.93
C PRO A 188 -0.29 -3.48 13.33
N PRO A 189 0.37 -4.65 13.38
CA PRO A 189 1.81 -4.83 13.24
C PRO A 189 2.32 -4.84 11.80
N GLU A 190 1.47 -5.01 10.79
CA GLU A 190 1.94 -5.15 9.40
C GLU A 190 2.48 -3.84 8.83
N GLY A 191 1.94 -2.71 9.26
CA GLY A 191 2.44 -1.37 8.93
C GLY A 191 3.34 -0.79 10.02
N ASP A 192 4.32 0.00 9.60
CA ASP A 192 5.33 0.63 10.46
C ASP A 192 5.64 2.05 9.95
N VAL A 193 5.48 3.05 10.83
CA VAL A 193 5.61 4.48 10.46
C VAL A 193 7.06 4.84 10.12
N SER A 194 8.03 4.35 10.89
CA SER A 194 9.44 4.62 10.63
C SER A 194 9.88 3.94 9.32
N GLN A 195 9.46 2.70 9.07
CA GLN A 195 9.73 2.05 7.80
C GLN A 195 9.09 2.79 6.62
N PHE A 196 7.86 3.29 6.77
CA PHE A 196 7.20 4.09 5.73
C PHE A 196 8.01 5.35 5.37
N ILE A 197 8.47 6.10 6.37
CA ILE A 197 9.29 7.31 6.14
C ILE A 197 10.62 6.94 5.47
N ASN A 198 11.30 5.90 5.95
CA ASN A 198 12.56 5.44 5.36
C ASN A 198 12.38 4.97 3.90
N SER A 199 11.28 4.30 3.61
CA SER A 199 10.90 3.87 2.25
C SER A 199 10.59 5.07 1.35
N CYS A 200 9.89 6.09 1.86
CA CYS A 200 9.68 7.35 1.15
C CYS A 200 11.01 8.05 0.82
N GLU A 201 11.95 8.10 1.76
CA GLU A 201 13.30 8.66 1.54
C GLU A 201 14.11 7.83 0.52
N LYS A 202 14.02 6.50 0.58
CA LYS A 202 14.61 5.62 -0.43
C LYS A 202 14.04 5.89 -1.83
N ILE A 203 12.72 5.98 -1.95
CA ILE A 203 12.02 6.27 -3.21
C ILE A 203 12.42 7.65 -3.75
N TYR A 204 12.54 8.66 -2.90
CA TYR A 204 12.97 10.01 -3.31
C TYR A 204 14.32 9.98 -4.04
N ASN A 205 15.25 9.15 -3.57
CA ASN A 205 16.58 9.00 -4.14
C ASN A 205 16.62 8.16 -5.44
N LEU A 206 15.50 7.57 -5.87
CA LEU A 206 15.39 6.92 -7.18
C LEU A 206 15.23 7.92 -8.33
N HIS A 207 14.85 9.17 -8.02
CA HIS A 207 14.66 10.25 -8.98
C HIS A 207 13.70 9.90 -10.14
N CYS A 208 12.66 9.10 -9.87
CA CYS A 208 11.60 8.82 -10.84
C CYS A 208 10.76 10.08 -11.11
N GLU A 209 10.37 10.26 -12.37
CA GLU A 209 9.60 11.42 -12.84
C GLU A 209 8.09 11.23 -12.68
N LYS A 210 7.61 9.98 -12.55
CA LYS A 210 6.18 9.69 -12.44
C LYS A 210 5.90 8.45 -11.60
N PHE A 211 4.85 8.51 -10.78
CA PHE A 211 4.36 7.33 -10.06
C PHE A 211 3.02 6.81 -10.58
N TYR A 212 2.90 5.48 -10.56
CA TYR A 212 1.71 4.73 -10.91
C TYR A 212 1.19 3.99 -9.67
N PRO A 213 0.23 4.58 -8.94
CA PRO A 213 -0.23 4.05 -7.67
C PRO A 213 -1.20 2.89 -7.81
N GLY A 214 -1.38 2.12 -6.74
CA GLY A 214 -2.41 1.09 -6.60
C GLY A 214 -3.82 1.64 -6.76
N HIS A 215 -4.07 2.91 -6.41
CA HIS A 215 -5.37 3.55 -6.53
C HIS A 215 -5.28 4.98 -7.04
N GLY A 216 -6.30 5.41 -7.78
CA GLY A 216 -6.44 6.78 -8.26
C GLY A 216 -5.58 7.08 -9.50
N ILE A 217 -5.22 8.34 -9.68
CA ILE A 217 -4.50 8.84 -10.85
C ILE A 217 -2.97 8.80 -10.65
N PRO A 218 -2.17 8.82 -11.73
CA PRO A 218 -0.72 8.96 -11.62
C PRO A 218 -0.30 10.18 -10.81
N VAL A 219 0.82 10.06 -10.07
CA VAL A 219 1.45 11.19 -9.38
C VAL A 219 2.45 11.84 -10.33
N GLU A 220 2.15 13.06 -10.76
CA GLU A 220 2.96 13.82 -11.73
C GLU A 220 4.13 14.59 -11.08
N ASN A 221 4.05 14.89 -9.77
CA ASN A 221 5.13 15.51 -9.00
C ASN A 221 5.61 14.61 -7.85
N PRO A 222 6.33 13.50 -8.13
CA PRO A 222 6.81 12.55 -7.12
C PRO A 222 7.51 13.16 -5.92
N SER A 223 8.48 14.05 -6.15
CA SER A 223 9.31 14.64 -5.09
C SER A 223 8.49 15.48 -4.12
N GLU A 224 7.57 16.31 -4.63
CA GLU A 224 6.66 17.11 -3.81
C GLU A 224 5.75 16.20 -2.99
N ARG A 225 5.17 15.18 -3.62
CA ARG A 225 4.28 14.25 -2.95
C ARG A 225 4.96 13.49 -1.80
N ILE A 226 6.20 13.07 -2.00
CA ILE A 226 6.98 12.41 -0.93
C ILE A 226 7.19 13.33 0.26
N VAL A 227 7.59 14.58 0.01
CA VAL A 227 7.82 15.57 1.07
C VAL A 227 6.53 15.81 1.85
N GLU A 228 5.41 16.01 1.16
CA GLU A 228 4.09 16.17 1.82
C GLU A 228 3.75 14.98 2.73
N LEU A 229 3.96 13.75 2.27
CA LEU A 229 3.66 12.54 3.05
C LEU A 229 4.55 12.43 4.29
N ILE A 230 5.85 12.71 4.16
CA ILE A 230 6.78 12.70 5.29
C ILE A 230 6.42 13.80 6.30
N GLU A 231 6.16 15.02 5.83
CA GLU A 231 5.78 16.15 6.69
C GLU A 231 4.46 15.89 7.41
N HIS A 232 3.47 15.32 6.71
CA HIS A 232 2.19 14.94 7.31
C HIS A 232 2.38 13.97 8.49
N ARG A 233 3.24 12.96 8.33
CA ARG A 233 3.53 11.97 9.38
C ARG A 233 4.31 12.59 10.54
N LYS A 234 5.32 13.42 10.27
CA LYS A 234 6.08 14.15 11.30
C LYS A 234 5.20 15.11 12.09
N LYS A 235 4.30 15.83 11.42
CA LYS A 235 3.32 16.71 12.07
C LYS A 235 2.43 15.92 13.03
N ARG A 236 1.94 14.75 12.60
CA ARG A 236 1.10 13.89 13.46
C ARG A 236 1.84 13.40 14.70
N GLU A 237 3.09 13.00 14.57
CA GLU A 237 3.93 12.61 15.71
C GLU A 237 4.03 13.76 16.74
N VAL A 238 4.29 14.99 16.26
CA VAL A 238 4.36 16.19 17.11
C VAL A 238 3.02 16.49 17.80
N GLU A 239 1.88 16.33 17.11
CA GLU A 239 0.55 16.50 17.68
C GLU A 239 0.30 15.53 18.85
N ILE A 240 0.66 14.25 18.68
CA ILE A 240 0.52 13.21 19.72
C ILE A 240 1.40 13.53 20.92
N LEU A 241 2.69 13.83 20.69
CA LEU A 241 3.63 14.16 21.77
C LEU A 241 3.18 15.40 22.55
N ASN A 242 2.73 16.45 21.85
CA ASN A 242 2.21 17.66 22.50
C ASN A 242 0.98 17.39 23.36
N PHE A 243 0.09 16.49 22.92
CA PHE A 243 -1.08 16.10 23.69
C PHE A 243 -0.69 15.35 24.99
N LEU A 244 0.31 14.47 24.93
CA LEU A 244 0.78 13.67 26.07
C LEU A 244 1.67 14.45 27.06
N LYS A 245 2.21 15.62 26.71
CA LYS A 245 3.11 16.42 27.58
C LYS A 245 2.60 16.68 29.00
N ASN A 246 1.28 16.76 29.19
CA ASN A 246 0.68 17.14 30.47
C ASN A 246 -0.34 16.12 31.00
N ARG A 247 -0.45 14.94 30.38
CA ARG A 247 -1.43 13.91 30.74
C ARG A 247 -1.09 12.56 30.14
N ASP A 248 -1.49 11.52 30.84
CA ASP A 248 -1.63 10.19 30.25
C ASP A 248 -2.98 10.09 29.54
N ALA A 249 -3.06 9.29 28.48
CA ALA A 249 -4.29 9.18 27.71
C ALA A 249 -4.45 7.84 26.98
N THR A 250 -5.70 7.48 26.70
CA THR A 250 -6.03 6.38 25.79
C THR A 250 -5.92 6.81 24.34
N ILE A 251 -5.76 5.84 23.42
CA ILE A 251 -5.84 6.08 21.96
C ILE A 251 -7.11 6.88 21.61
N SER A 252 -8.26 6.51 22.18
CA SER A 252 -9.53 7.19 21.90
C SER A 252 -9.51 8.68 22.26
N GLN A 253 -8.90 9.03 23.40
CA GLN A 253 -8.76 10.43 23.82
C GLN A 253 -7.80 11.21 22.91
N ILE A 254 -6.68 10.59 22.52
CA ILE A 254 -5.70 11.18 21.60
C ILE A 254 -6.35 11.41 20.23
N THR A 255 -7.01 10.39 19.66
CA THR A 255 -7.70 10.49 18.36
C THR A 255 -8.73 11.61 18.34
N ARG A 256 -9.59 11.71 19.37
CA ARG A 256 -10.62 12.77 19.42
C ARG A 256 -10.03 14.18 19.53
N ASN A 257 -8.86 14.33 20.16
CA ASN A 257 -8.18 15.62 20.25
C ASN A 257 -7.57 16.04 18.92
N ILE A 258 -6.95 15.09 18.21
CA ILE A 258 -6.28 15.34 16.94
C ILE A 258 -7.29 15.52 15.80
N TYR A 259 -8.40 14.77 15.83
CA TYR A 259 -9.43 14.75 14.79
C TYR A 259 -10.76 15.33 15.29
N LEU A 260 -10.77 16.63 15.61
CA LEU A 260 -11.89 17.32 16.28
C LEU A 260 -13.25 17.23 15.55
N ASN A 261 -13.27 17.11 14.22
CA ASN A 261 -14.49 17.18 13.39
C ASN A 261 -14.61 16.01 12.40
N ILE A 262 -14.03 14.85 12.72
CA ILE A 262 -14.09 13.71 11.81
C ILE A 262 -15.44 13.00 11.88
N ASP A 263 -15.94 12.53 10.73
CA ASP A 263 -17.12 11.66 10.66
C ASP A 263 -16.92 10.44 11.57
N GLN A 264 -17.95 10.04 12.31
CA GLN A 264 -17.90 8.86 13.18
C GLN A 264 -17.49 7.59 12.42
N ASN A 265 -17.85 7.50 11.14
CA ASN A 265 -17.50 6.37 10.27
C ASN A 265 -15.98 6.28 10.00
N LEU A 266 -15.24 7.38 10.19
CA LEU A 266 -13.79 7.44 9.97
C LEU A 266 -12.98 7.38 11.28
N LEU A 267 -13.64 7.38 12.44
CA LEU A 267 -12.95 7.33 13.74
C LEU A 267 -12.12 6.06 13.94
N SER A 268 -12.56 4.93 13.39
CA SER A 268 -11.82 3.67 13.45
C SER A 268 -10.51 3.76 12.67
N VAL A 269 -10.56 4.28 11.45
CA VAL A 269 -9.37 4.50 10.59
C VAL A 269 -8.43 5.52 11.22
N ALA A 270 -8.97 6.63 11.75
CA ALA A 270 -8.20 7.65 12.45
C ALA A 270 -7.50 7.08 13.70
N SER A 271 -8.18 6.24 14.48
CA SER A 271 -7.62 5.60 15.67
C SER A 271 -6.47 4.65 15.33
N ARG A 272 -6.55 3.95 14.19
CA ARG A 272 -5.44 3.11 13.70
C ARG A 272 -4.23 3.92 13.33
N ASN A 273 -4.41 5.07 12.68
CA ASN A 273 -3.31 5.97 12.39
C ASN A 273 -2.63 6.44 13.69
N VAL A 274 -3.40 6.83 14.70
CA VAL A 274 -2.85 7.20 16.02
C VAL A 274 -2.12 6.02 16.67
N LYS A 275 -2.70 4.81 16.64
CA LYS A 275 -2.07 3.58 17.15
C LYS A 275 -0.72 3.30 16.47
N ALA A 276 -0.64 3.46 15.15
CA ALA A 276 0.62 3.31 14.40
C ALA A 276 1.71 4.27 14.89
N HIS A 277 1.37 5.54 15.08
CA HIS A 277 2.31 6.53 15.61
C HIS A 277 2.70 6.25 17.08
N LEU A 278 1.77 5.78 17.91
CA LEU A 278 2.09 5.42 19.31
C LEU A 278 3.03 4.21 19.38
N VAL A 279 2.81 3.18 18.55
CA VAL A 279 3.72 2.05 18.43
C VAL A 279 5.12 2.50 18.01
N ASP A 280 5.20 3.37 17.01
CA ASP A 280 6.46 3.96 16.56
C ASP A 280 7.17 4.77 17.66
N LEU A 281 6.43 5.56 18.44
CA LEU A 281 6.95 6.31 19.59
C LEU A 281 7.41 5.40 20.74
N ILE A 282 6.77 4.25 20.96
CA ILE A 282 7.22 3.23 21.90
C ILE A 282 8.55 2.62 21.43
N ILE A 283 8.67 2.27 20.15
CA ILE A 283 9.90 1.76 19.55
C ILE A 283 11.04 2.79 19.71
N LYS A 284 10.75 4.08 19.48
CA LYS A 284 11.67 5.21 19.68
C LYS A 284 11.95 5.55 21.15
N LYS A 285 11.32 4.84 22.11
CA LYS A 285 11.45 5.06 23.56
C LYS A 285 11.11 6.49 23.99
N GLN A 286 10.07 7.06 23.38
CA GLN A 286 9.51 8.37 23.78
C GLN A 286 8.19 8.24 24.53
N VAL A 287 7.47 7.13 24.32
CA VAL A 287 6.19 6.83 24.96
C VAL A 287 6.23 5.44 25.57
N THR A 288 5.56 5.26 26.71
CA THR A 288 5.26 3.95 27.29
C THR A 288 3.77 3.67 27.28
N VAL A 289 3.43 2.40 27.39
CA VAL A 289 2.05 1.91 27.51
C VAL A 289 1.99 0.87 28.62
N ASP A 290 0.89 0.86 29.37
CA ASP A 290 0.65 -0.10 30.45
C ASP A 290 0.34 -1.52 29.95
N ASP A 291 -0.51 -1.65 28.93
CA ASP A 291 -0.86 -2.90 28.27
C ASP A 291 -1.22 -2.67 26.79
N ILE A 292 -0.27 -2.95 25.88
CA ILE A 292 -0.47 -2.70 24.45
C ILE A 292 -1.53 -3.61 23.80
N SER A 293 -1.97 -4.67 24.49
CA SER A 293 -3.04 -5.56 24.00
C SER A 293 -4.44 -4.99 24.23
N SER A 294 -4.56 -3.93 25.04
CA SER A 294 -5.83 -3.34 25.44
C SER A 294 -6.22 -2.11 24.62
N ASP A 295 -7.49 -2.03 24.19
CA ASP A 295 -8.04 -0.84 23.52
C ASP A 295 -8.18 0.37 24.47
N THR A 296 -8.15 0.13 25.78
CA THR A 296 -8.18 1.18 26.80
C THR A 296 -6.83 1.40 27.47
N ALA A 297 -5.75 0.93 26.83
CA ALA A 297 -4.39 1.15 27.31
C ALA A 297 -4.09 2.63 27.50
N ILE A 298 -3.30 2.93 28.53
CA ILE A 298 -2.88 4.27 28.89
C ILE A 298 -1.47 4.49 28.38
N TYR A 299 -1.31 5.54 27.57
CA TYR A 299 -0.06 5.97 26.99
C TYR A 299 0.47 7.19 27.76
N SER A 300 1.77 7.16 28.06
CA SER A 300 2.47 8.17 28.85
C SER A 300 3.76 8.58 28.14
N LEU A 301 4.11 9.87 28.23
CA LEU A 301 5.42 10.35 27.79
C LEU A 301 6.50 9.86 28.77
N LEU A 302 7.67 9.48 28.25
CA LEU A 302 8.86 9.13 29.04
C LEU A 302 9.65 10.34 29.54
#